data_AF-A0A0F9QWD5-F1
#
_entry.id   AF-A0A0F9QWD5-F1
#
_cell.length_a   1.000
_cell.length_b   1.000
_cell.length_c   1.000
_cell.angle_alpha   90.00
_cell.angle_beta   90.00
_cell.angle_gamma   90.00
#
_symmetry.space_group_name_H-M   'P 1'
#
loop_
_entity.id
_entity.type
_entity.pdbx_description
1 polymer ?
#
loop_
_entity_poly.entity_id
_entity_poly.type
_entity_poly.pdbx_seq_one_letter_code
_entity_poly.pdbx_strand_id
1 'polypeptide(L)'
;FNTNVDLTHPLTFSLKRNTLPVFKNSTWLLEASDAPFVNVLTYTKNPLLAGFTDAVNVEQVAGGAGLIAHSYGRGTVIGMTDDPVFRGYWYGTSRLLSNALFFGHTFRANGE
;
A
#
# COMPACT_ATOMS: atom_id res chain seq x y z
N PHE A 1 8.31 2.02 7.82
CA PHE A 1 7.45 0.87 8.15
C PHE A 1 7.59 -0.19 7.06
N ASN A 2 7.43 -1.48 7.37
CA ASN A 2 7.50 -2.56 6.39
C ASN A 2 6.09 -3.02 5.99
N THR A 3 5.87 -3.25 4.70
CA THR A 3 4.65 -3.86 4.17
C THR A 3 4.96 -5.16 3.44
N ASN A 4 4.02 -6.08 3.43
CA ASN A 4 3.91 -7.14 2.44
C ASN A 4 3.35 -6.55 1.14
N VAL A 5 3.73 -7.14 0.01
CA VAL A 5 3.36 -6.70 -1.34
C VAL A 5 2.74 -7.87 -2.09
N ASP A 6 1.54 -7.68 -2.63
CA ASP A 6 0.99 -8.62 -3.63
C ASP A 6 1.68 -8.41 -4.98
N LEU A 7 2.61 -9.29 -5.32
CA LEU A 7 3.38 -9.22 -6.58
C LEU A 7 2.57 -9.65 -7.82
N THR A 8 1.34 -10.16 -7.64
CA THR A 8 0.46 -10.53 -8.76
C THR A 8 -0.39 -9.35 -9.26
N HIS A 9 -0.49 -8.28 -8.47
CA HIS A 9 -1.29 -7.11 -8.78
C HIS A 9 -0.61 -6.18 -9.81
N PRO A 10 -1.29 -5.66 -10.84
CA PRO A 10 -0.67 -4.76 -11.83
C PRO A 10 -0.03 -3.50 -11.22
N LEU A 11 -0.57 -3.02 -10.10
CA LEU A 11 0.00 -1.88 -9.38
C LEU A 11 1.39 -2.14 -8.78
N THR A 12 1.82 -3.38 -8.67
CA THR A 12 3.14 -3.77 -8.15
C THR A 12 4.08 -4.23 -9.26
N PHE A 13 3.72 -4.02 -10.53
CA PHE A 13 4.56 -4.33 -11.68
C PHE A 13 5.99 -3.79 -11.50
N SER A 14 6.98 -4.61 -11.89
CA SER A 14 8.42 -4.39 -11.72
C SER A 14 8.97 -4.47 -10.29
N LEU A 15 8.14 -4.62 -9.26
CA LEU A 15 8.62 -4.96 -7.92
C LEU A 15 9.03 -6.44 -7.90
N LYS A 16 10.19 -6.73 -7.30
CA LYS A 16 10.76 -8.11 -7.25
C LYS A 16 10.68 -8.73 -5.86
N ARG A 17 10.42 -7.93 -4.83
CA ARG A 17 10.40 -8.35 -3.44
C ARG A 17 8.97 -8.25 -2.94
N ASN A 18 8.51 -9.27 -2.23
CA ASN A 18 7.21 -9.31 -1.58
C ASN A 18 7.15 -8.43 -0.31
N THR A 19 8.16 -7.59 -0.08
CA THR A 19 8.19 -6.60 0.99
C THR A 19 8.64 -5.25 0.45
N LEU A 20 8.04 -4.18 0.96
CA LEU A 20 8.34 -2.80 0.57
C LEU A 20 8.39 -1.89 1.81
N PRO A 21 9.52 -1.24 2.07
CA PRO A 21 9.59 -0.20 3.08
C PRO A 21 8.84 1.07 2.63
N VAL A 22 7.94 1.56 3.48
CA VAL A 22 7.14 2.78 3.28
C VAL A 22 7.44 3.82 4.36
N PHE A 23 7.37 5.10 3.99
CA PHE A 23 7.52 6.22 4.93
C PHE A 23 6.18 6.56 5.56
N LYS A 24 5.98 6.13 6.81
CA LYS A 24 4.82 6.51 7.60
C LYS A 24 5.16 7.73 8.45
N ASN A 25 4.50 8.84 8.19
CA ASN A 25 4.64 10.11 8.90
C ASN A 25 3.29 10.70 9.34
N SER A 26 2.22 9.89 9.27
CA SER A 26 0.86 10.28 9.61
C SER A 26 0.17 9.18 10.43
N THR A 27 -0.94 9.52 11.08
CA THR A 27 -1.81 8.60 11.82
C THR A 27 -2.95 8.04 10.97
N TRP A 28 -2.93 8.26 9.66
CA TRP A 28 -3.96 7.74 8.77
C TRP A 28 -3.76 6.24 8.58
N LEU A 29 -4.84 5.48 8.77
CA LEU A 29 -4.88 4.04 8.64
C LEU A 29 -6.01 3.66 7.70
N LEU A 30 -5.75 2.65 6.86
CA LEU A 30 -6.79 1.96 6.11
C LEU A 30 -7.01 0.61 6.75
N GLU A 31 -8.26 0.26 6.93
CA GLU A 31 -8.66 -1.09 7.30
C GLU A 31 -8.34 -2.03 6.13
N ALA A 32 -7.80 -3.21 6.45
CA ALA A 32 -7.59 -4.24 5.47
C ALA A 32 -8.93 -4.86 5.08
N SER A 33 -9.17 -5.04 3.78
CA SER A 33 -10.39 -5.67 3.28
C SER A 33 -10.28 -7.19 3.30
N ASP A 34 -11.37 -7.91 3.57
CA ASP A 34 -11.42 -9.36 3.37
C ASP A 34 -11.61 -9.75 1.90
N ALA A 35 -11.95 -8.79 1.03
CA ALA A 35 -12.18 -9.05 -0.38
C ALA A 35 -10.86 -9.38 -1.11
N PRO A 36 -10.87 -10.41 -1.97
CA PRO A 36 -9.68 -10.80 -2.71
C PRO A 36 -9.24 -9.67 -3.64
N PHE A 37 -7.92 -9.51 -3.78
CA PHE A 37 -7.29 -8.59 -4.74
C PHE A 37 -7.51 -7.09 -4.44
N VAL A 38 -8.11 -6.72 -3.30
CA VAL A 38 -8.28 -5.32 -2.87
C VAL A 38 -7.06 -4.79 -2.13
N ASN A 39 -6.48 -5.59 -1.23
CA ASN A 39 -5.27 -5.20 -0.50
C ASN A 39 -4.02 -5.42 -1.35
N VAL A 40 -3.42 -4.34 -1.83
CA VAL A 40 -2.20 -4.42 -2.63
C VAL A 40 -0.96 -4.38 -1.74
N LEU A 41 -1.00 -3.56 -0.69
CA LEU A 41 0.00 -3.52 0.38
C LEU A 41 -0.65 -3.68 1.75
N THR A 42 -0.09 -4.54 2.59
CA THR A 42 -0.49 -4.68 4.00
C THR A 42 0.72 -4.52 4.90
N TYR A 43 0.61 -3.79 6.01
CA TYR A 43 1.70 -3.68 6.96
C TYR A 43 1.99 -5.05 7.60
N THR A 44 3.27 -5.35 7.79
CA THR A 44 3.67 -6.60 8.47
C THR A 44 3.26 -6.58 9.95
N LYS A 45 3.29 -7.74 10.63
CA LYS A 45 2.98 -7.85 12.07
C LYS A 45 3.90 -7.01 12.96
N ASN A 46 5.17 -6.83 12.57
CA ASN A 46 6.15 -5.99 13.25
C ASN A 46 6.62 -4.90 12.27
N PRO A 47 5.81 -3.85 12.03
CA PRO A 47 6.02 -3.01 10.86
C PRO A 47 7.05 -1.90 11.08
N LEU A 48 7.45 -1.56 12.30
CA LEU A 48 8.46 -0.54 12.55
C LEU A 48 9.86 -1.06 12.21
N LEU A 49 10.44 -0.57 11.11
CA LEU A 49 11.80 -0.93 10.68
C LEU A 49 12.87 -0.05 11.33
N ALA A 50 12.59 1.24 11.47
CA ALA A 50 13.51 2.26 11.96
C ALA A 50 12.74 3.52 12.35
N GLY A 51 13.39 4.38 13.14
CA GLY A 51 12.80 5.62 13.65
C GLY A 51 12.04 5.42 14.95
N PHE A 52 11.19 6.38 15.29
CA PHE A 52 10.38 6.37 16.50
C PHE A 52 8.90 6.42 16.16
N THR A 53 8.11 5.60 16.85
CA THR A 53 6.65 5.64 16.85
C THR A 53 6.18 5.08 18.19
N ASP A 54 5.13 5.66 18.75
CA ASP A 54 4.53 5.14 19.98
C ASP A 54 4.09 3.67 19.82
N ALA A 55 4.24 2.86 20.86
CA ALA A 55 3.92 1.43 20.82
C ALA A 55 2.46 1.17 20.43
N VAL A 56 1.53 2.01 20.89
CA VAL A 56 0.09 1.92 20.55
C VAL A 56 -0.11 2.10 19.05
N ASN A 57 0.59 3.05 18.44
CA ASN A 57 0.51 3.28 17.01
C ASN A 57 1.16 2.14 16.21
N VAL A 58 2.26 1.55 16.69
CA VAL A 58 2.86 0.37 16.04
C VAL A 58 1.89 -0.80 16.00
N GLU A 59 1.16 -1.02 17.10
CA GLU A 59 0.13 -2.06 17.20
C GLU A 59 -1.05 -1.77 16.26
N GLN A 60 -1.58 -0.55 16.25
CA GLN A 60 -2.69 -0.16 15.37
C GLN A 60 -2.35 -0.24 13.87
N VAL A 61 -1.09 0.02 13.50
CA VAL A 61 -0.63 -0.08 12.11
C VAL A 61 -0.47 -1.53 11.68
N ALA A 62 -0.13 -2.43 12.60
CA ALA A 62 0.19 -3.83 12.27
C ALA A 62 -1.00 -4.53 11.60
N GLY A 63 -0.77 -5.13 10.44
CA GLY A 63 -1.80 -5.83 9.67
C GLY A 63 -2.77 -4.94 8.88
N GLY A 64 -2.79 -3.62 9.12
CA GLY A 64 -3.60 -2.68 8.35
C GLY A 64 -3.16 -2.56 6.88
N ALA A 65 -3.97 -1.92 6.05
CA ALA A 65 -3.64 -1.70 4.65
C ALA A 65 -2.77 -0.44 4.46
N GLY A 66 -1.70 -0.59 3.66
CA GLY A 66 -0.88 0.53 3.19
C GLY A 66 -1.34 1.07 1.83
N LEU A 67 -1.90 0.17 0.99
CA LEU A 67 -2.46 0.49 -0.32
C LEU A 67 -3.64 -0.45 -0.58
N ILE A 68 -4.80 0.13 -0.86
CA ILE A 68 -5.98 -0.59 -1.34
C ILE A 68 -6.33 -0.13 -2.75
N ALA A 69 -6.88 -1.02 -3.55
CA ALA A 69 -7.33 -0.69 -4.89
C ALA A 69 -8.54 -1.54 -5.30
N HIS A 70 -9.60 -0.90 -5.79
CA HIS A 70 -10.80 -1.60 -6.25
C HIS A 70 -11.54 -0.83 -7.34
N SER A 71 -12.45 -1.52 -8.03
CA SER A 71 -13.29 -0.93 -9.07
C SER A 71 -14.44 -0.17 -8.44
N TYR A 72 -14.76 1.01 -8.97
CA TYR A 72 -15.97 1.75 -8.59
C TYR A 72 -16.65 2.29 -9.84
N GLY A 73 -17.86 1.78 -10.12
CA GLY A 73 -18.57 2.02 -11.37
C GLY A 73 -17.71 1.66 -12.59
N ARG A 74 -17.46 2.66 -13.44
CA ARG A 74 -16.64 2.47 -14.66
C ARG A 74 -15.13 2.62 -14.42
N GLY A 75 -14.73 3.15 -13.27
CA GLY A 75 -13.33 3.46 -12.96
C GLY A 75 -12.75 2.60 -11.84
N THR A 76 -11.61 3.06 -11.34
CA THR A 76 -10.82 2.43 -10.28
C THR A 76 -10.50 3.45 -9.21
N VAL A 77 -10.65 3.07 -7.95
CA VAL A 77 -10.24 3.84 -6.78
C VAL A 77 -8.99 3.21 -6.21
N ILE A 78 -7.94 4.02 -6.02
CA ILE A 78 -6.66 3.60 -5.47
C ILE A 78 -6.37 4.50 -4.27
N GLY A 79 -6.25 3.91 -3.08
CA GLY A 79 -6.00 4.62 -1.84
C GLY A 79 -4.64 4.24 -1.25
N MET A 80 -3.86 5.23 -0.82
CA MET A 80 -2.60 5.07 -0.09
C MET A 80 -2.63 6.00 1.12
N THR A 81 -2.19 5.52 2.30
CA THR A 81 -2.07 6.36 3.51
C THR A 81 -0.72 7.06 3.61
N ASP A 82 0.29 6.48 2.98
CA ASP A 82 1.66 7.00 2.98
C ASP A 82 1.96 7.68 1.64
N ASP A 83 2.82 8.70 1.64
CA ASP A 83 3.25 9.43 0.45
C ASP A 83 4.16 8.55 -0.44
N PRO A 84 3.71 8.13 -1.64
CA PRO A 84 4.49 7.25 -2.49
C PRO A 84 5.71 7.93 -3.10
N VAL A 85 5.78 9.26 -3.09
CA VAL A 85 6.87 10.05 -3.68
C VAL A 85 7.54 10.95 -2.65
N PHE A 86 7.56 10.52 -1.38
CA PHE A 86 8.11 11.30 -0.27
C PHE A 86 9.47 11.91 -0.62
N ARG A 87 9.47 13.25 -0.74
CA ARG A 87 10.63 14.10 -1.08
C ARG A 87 11.37 13.73 -2.38
N GLY A 88 10.74 12.97 -3.28
CA GLY A 88 11.27 12.65 -4.62
C GLY A 88 12.47 11.70 -4.68
N TYR A 89 12.99 11.22 -3.54
CA TYR A 89 14.14 10.30 -3.52
C TYR A 89 13.78 8.86 -3.13
N TRP A 90 12.56 8.61 -2.64
CA TRP A 90 12.12 7.27 -2.23
C TRP A 90 11.58 6.47 -3.43
N TYR A 91 12.50 5.93 -4.24
CA TYR A 91 12.15 5.24 -5.48
C TYR A 91 11.36 3.94 -5.31
N GLY A 92 11.38 3.34 -4.11
CA GLY A 92 10.65 2.10 -3.84
C GLY A 92 9.15 2.26 -4.05
N THR A 93 8.55 3.22 -3.38
CA THR A 93 7.10 3.50 -3.47
C THR A 93 6.73 4.36 -4.67
N SER A 94 7.67 5.11 -5.27
CA SER A 94 7.35 5.97 -6.43
C SER A 94 6.86 5.17 -7.64
N ARG A 95 7.29 3.90 -7.75
CA ARG A 95 6.78 2.93 -8.71
C ARG A 95 5.28 2.70 -8.57
N LEU A 96 4.73 2.68 -7.35
CA LEU A 96 3.30 2.49 -7.10
C LEU A 96 2.49 3.64 -7.69
N LEU A 97 2.95 4.88 -7.57
CA LEU A 97 2.29 6.04 -8.18
C LEU A 97 2.30 5.93 -9.72
N SER A 98 3.44 5.58 -10.29
CA SER A 98 3.54 5.38 -11.75
C SER A 98 2.59 4.28 -12.22
N ASN A 99 2.59 3.14 -11.55
CA ASN A 99 1.72 2.02 -11.88
C ASN A 99 0.24 2.36 -11.65
N ALA A 100 -0.11 3.20 -10.66
CA ALA A 100 -1.48 3.68 -10.48
C ALA A 100 -1.97 4.50 -11.68
N LEU A 101 -1.12 5.39 -12.21
CA LEU A 101 -1.44 6.21 -13.37
C LEU A 101 -1.57 5.39 -14.66
N PHE A 102 -0.65 4.44 -14.89
CA PHE A 102 -0.59 3.70 -16.16
C PHE A 102 -1.33 2.36 -16.16
N PHE A 103 -1.46 1.69 -15.01
CA PHE A 103 -2.07 0.36 -14.89
C PHE A 103 -3.34 0.35 -14.02
N GLY A 104 -3.81 1.50 -13.53
CA GLY A 104 -5.06 1.61 -12.78
C GLY A 104 -6.29 1.02 -13.50
N HIS A 105 -6.26 0.98 -14.83
CA HIS A 105 -7.34 0.48 -15.67
C HIS A 105 -7.22 -1.01 -16.04
N THR A 106 -6.14 -1.70 -15.66
CA THR A 106 -5.84 -3.07 -16.13
C THR A 106 -6.33 -4.15 -15.17
N PHE A 107 -7.00 -3.79 -14.08
CA PHE A 107 -7.57 -4.74 -13.14
C PHE A 107 -9.01 -4.40 -12.78
N ARG A 108 -9.72 -5.40 -12.26
CA ARG A 108 -11.02 -5.26 -11.63
C ARG A 108 -11.00 -6.04 -10.33
N ALA A 109 -11.26 -5.36 -9.23
CA ALA A 109 -11.53 -5.96 -7.92
C ALA A 109 -12.83 -5.38 -7.38
N ASN A 110 -13.63 -6.18 -6.69
CA ASN A 110 -14.83 -5.71 -6.03
C ASN A 110 -14.45 -5.35 -4.58
N GLY A 111 -14.61 -4.08 -4.23
CA GLY A 111 -14.28 -3.57 -2.90
C GLY A 111 -15.28 -4.02 -1.83
N GLU A 112 -16.55 -4.10 -2.23
CA GLU A 112 -17.75 -4.65 -1.61
C GLU A 112 -18.90 -4.50 -2.61
#